data_AF-A0A957JSL8-F1
#
_entry.id   AF-A0A957JSL8-F1
#
_cell.length_a   1.000
_cell.length_b   1.000
_cell.length_c   1.000
_cell.angle_alpha   90.00
_cell.angle_beta   90.00
_cell.angle_gamma   90.00
#
_symmetry.space_group_name_H-M   'P 1'
#
loop_
_entity.id
_entity.type
_entity.pdbx_description
1 polymer ?
#
loop_
_entity_poly.entity_id
_entity_poly.type
_entity_poly.pdbx_seq_one_letter_code
_entity_poly.pdbx_strand_id
1 'polypeptide(L)'
;MAGTTTPPAMGIDEYVEPTWGDRLGYVWRLLWRDKGGMLGMALFLLMVITAVFAPIIAPHDPLEQNLRDSKLPPAWYEGGSWDYPLGTDRLGKDIF
;
A
#
# COMPACT_ATOMS: atom_id res chain seq x y z
N MET A 1 7.43 8.33 28.59
CA MET A 1 8.02 9.60 29.06
C MET A 1 8.25 10.49 27.84
N ALA A 2 7.21 11.19 27.38
CA ALA A 2 7.35 12.16 26.30
C ALA A 2 7.76 13.51 26.91
N GLY A 3 8.89 14.06 26.49
CA GLY A 3 9.35 15.36 26.96
C GLY A 3 8.39 16.44 26.50
N THR A 4 7.51 16.88 27.41
CA THR A 4 6.85 18.18 27.31
C THR A 4 7.95 19.22 27.47
N THR A 5 8.46 19.75 26.37
CA THR A 5 9.32 20.93 26.40
C THR A 5 8.46 22.08 26.90
N THR A 6 8.44 22.32 28.21
CA THR A 6 7.93 23.58 28.75
C THR A 6 8.75 24.67 28.07
N PRO A 7 8.14 25.54 27.26
CA PRO A 7 8.87 26.63 26.66
C PRO A 7 9.50 27.47 27.78
N PRO A 8 10.72 28.02 27.60
CA PRO A 8 11.28 28.97 28.57
C PRO A 8 10.27 30.08 28.81
N ALA A 9 10.29 30.71 30.00
CA ALA A 9 9.35 31.77 30.41
C ALA A 9 9.36 32.96 29.42
N MET A 10 8.67 32.76 28.32
CA MET A 10 8.35 33.67 27.23
C MET A 10 7.00 34.26 27.62
N GLY A 11 6.87 35.58 27.53
CA GLY A 11 5.62 36.26 27.88
C GLY A 11 4.46 35.58 27.16
N ILE A 12 3.33 35.41 27.86
CA ILE A 12 2.10 34.83 27.29
C ILE A 12 1.62 35.58 26.03
N ASP A 13 2.10 36.80 25.85
CA ASP A 13 1.91 37.75 24.76
C ASP A 13 2.83 37.54 23.55
N GLU A 14 3.91 36.75 23.69
CA GLU A 14 4.89 36.46 22.64
C GLU A 14 4.75 35.04 22.05
N TYR A 15 3.80 34.24 22.54
CA TYR A 15 3.52 32.91 21.99
C TYR A 15 2.90 33.04 20.58
N VAL A 16 3.76 32.89 19.56
CA VAL A 16 3.31 32.76 18.17
C VAL A 16 2.91 31.31 17.93
N GLU A 17 1.61 31.08 17.75
CA GLU A 17 1.08 29.77 17.34
C GLU A 17 1.75 29.31 16.04
N PRO A 18 2.37 28.12 16.01
CA PRO A 18 3.02 27.64 14.80
C PRO A 18 1.97 27.43 13.71
N THR A 19 2.22 28.03 12.55
CA THR A 19 1.32 27.90 11.41
C THR A 19 1.32 26.47 10.89
N TRP A 20 0.30 26.11 10.12
CA TRP A 20 0.23 24.79 9.50
C TRP A 20 1.49 24.44 8.67
N GLY A 21 2.10 25.43 8.03
CA GLY A 21 3.35 25.26 7.27
C GLY A 21 4.54 24.92 8.17
N ASP A 22 4.67 25.60 9.32
CA ASP A 22 5.76 25.36 10.27
C ASP A 22 5.70 23.96 10.86
N ARG A 23 4.48 23.49 11.17
CA ARG A 23 4.24 22.13 11.66
C ARG A 23 4.63 21.09 10.61
N LEU A 24 4.25 21.31 9.35
CA LEU A 24 4.57 20.41 8.24
C LEU A 24 6.08 20.33 7.98
N GLY A 25 6.76 21.49 7.96
CA GLY A 25 8.21 21.56 7.78
C GLY A 25 8.98 20.90 8.91
N TYR A 26 8.49 21.04 10.16
CA TYR A 26 9.06 20.36 11.32
C TYR A 26 8.98 18.84 11.21
N VAL A 27 7.80 18.29 10.89
CA VAL A 27 7.58 16.85 10.72
C VAL A 27 8.43 16.31 9.57
N TRP A 28 8.50 17.03 8.45
CA TRP A 28 9.35 16.66 7.32
C TRP A 28 10.84 16.57 7.69
N ARG A 29 11.34 17.56 8.44
CA ARG A 29 12.72 17.58 8.91
C ARG A 29 13.00 16.48 9.93
N LEU A 30 12.03 16.14 10.79
CA LEU A 30 12.14 15.04 11.73
C LEU A 30 12.21 13.69 11.01
N LEU A 31 11.35 13.47 10.02
CA LEU A 31 11.32 12.26 9.19
C LEU A 31 12.62 12.06 8.40
N TRP A 32 13.17 13.11 7.79
CA TRP A 32 14.39 13.00 6.99
C TRP A 32 15.62 12.65 7.86
N ARG A 33 15.61 13.01 9.14
CA ARG A 33 16.75 12.76 10.04
C ARG A 33 16.75 11.35 10.64
N ASP A 34 15.61 10.66 10.63
CA ASP A 34 15.45 9.30 11.13
C ASP A 34 15.39 8.28 9.98
N LYS A 35 16.44 7.45 9.88
CA LYS A 35 16.53 6.39 8.87
C LYS A 35 15.42 5.33 9.02
N GLY A 36 14.96 5.07 10.24
CA GLY A 36 13.84 4.15 10.51
C GLY A 36 12.51 4.75 10.11
N GLY A 37 12.29 6.04 10.42
CA GLY A 37 11.12 6.80 9.98
C GLY A 37 11.01 6.86 8.45
N MET A 38 12.13 7.10 7.75
CA MET A 38 12.16 7.06 6.29
C MET A 38 11.85 5.69 5.71
N LEU A 39 12.33 4.60 6.33
CA LEU A 39 12.00 3.24 5.88
C LEU A 39 10.50 2.97 6.00
N GLY A 40 9.88 3.35 7.13
CA GLY A 40 8.43 3.25 7.32
C GLY A 40 7.64 4.06 6.29
N MET A 41 8.07 5.29 6.02
CA MET A 41 7.47 6.14 4.98
C MET A 41 7.61 5.53 3.57
N ALA A 42 8.77 4.94 3.25
CA ALA A 42 9.00 4.30 1.96
C ALA A 42 8.10 3.08 1.75
N LEU A 43 7.95 2.23 2.78
CA LEU A 43 7.04 1.09 2.74
C LEU A 43 5.58 1.53 2.59
N PHE A 44 5.18 2.57 3.31
CA PHE A 44 3.84 3.14 3.18
C PHE A 44 3.57 3.66 1.77
N LEU A 45 4.50 4.45 1.22
CA LEU A 45 4.39 4.94 -0.16
C LEU A 45 4.34 3.80 -1.17
N LEU A 46 5.16 2.77 -1.01
CA LEU A 46 5.14 1.59 -1.86
C LEU A 46 3.77 0.90 -1.82
N MET A 47 3.16 0.76 -0.64
CA MET A 47 1.83 0.18 -0.49
C MET A 47 0.75 1.03 -1.20
N VAL A 48 0.82 2.36 -1.05
CA VAL A 48 -0.11 3.29 -1.72
C VAL A 48 0.06 3.21 -3.24
N ILE A 49 1.29 3.18 -3.74
CA ILE A 49 1.57 3.00 -5.17
C ILE A 49 0.97 1.68 -5.64
N THR A 50 1.27 0.56 -4.97
CA THR A 50 0.68 -0.74 -5.33
C THR A 50 -0.84 -0.72 -5.34
N ALA A 51 -1.49 -0.02 -4.40
CA ALA A 51 -2.95 0.12 -4.37
C ALA A 51 -3.49 0.95 -5.54
N VAL A 52 -2.83 2.05 -5.89
CA VAL A 52 -3.23 2.92 -7.02
C VAL A 52 -3.01 2.20 -8.36
N PHE A 53 -1.94 1.42 -8.48
CA PHE A 53 -1.62 0.63 -9.66
C PHE A 53 -2.21 -0.79 -9.64
N ALA A 54 -2.97 -1.15 -8.61
CA ALA A 54 -3.66 -2.43 -8.49
C ALA A 54 -4.47 -2.81 -9.74
N PRO A 55 -5.29 -1.93 -10.35
CA PRO A 55 -6.05 -2.30 -11.55
C PRO A 55 -5.19 -2.58 -12.79
N ILE A 56 -3.92 -2.15 -12.80
CA ILE A 56 -2.97 -2.42 -13.90
C ILE A 56 -2.19 -3.72 -13.61
N ILE A 57 -1.89 -4.01 -12.34
CA ILE A 57 -1.12 -5.18 -11.91
C ILE A 57 -1.99 -6.44 -11.84
N ALA A 58 -3.26 -6.29 -11.45
CA ALA A 58 -4.24 -7.38 -11.37
C ALA A 58 -5.53 -6.97 -12.12
N PRO A 59 -5.53 -7.05 -13.47
CA PRO A 59 -6.71 -6.72 -14.27
C PRO A 59 -7.84 -7.77 -14.15
N HIS A 60 -7.56 -8.95 -13.57
CA HIS A 60 -8.55 -9.98 -13.32
C HIS A 60 -9.05 -9.89 -11.87
N ASP A 61 -10.37 -9.82 -11.73
CA ASP A 61 -11.02 -9.79 -10.42
C ASP A 61 -10.80 -11.14 -9.72
N PRO A 62 -10.12 -11.19 -8.55
CA PRO A 62 -9.94 -12.44 -7.80
C PRO A 62 -11.26 -13.07 -7.31
N LEU A 63 -12.38 -12.35 -7.44
CA LEU A 63 -13.74 -12.80 -7.16
C LEU A 63 -14.57 -13.10 -8.43
N GLU A 64 -14.06 -12.85 -9.65
CA GLU A 64 -14.77 -13.27 -10.86
C GLU A 64 -14.73 -14.79 -10.98
N GLN A 65 -15.89 -15.39 -10.69
CA GLN A 65 -16.09 -16.84 -10.78
C GLN A 65 -16.62 -17.18 -12.17
N ASN A 66 -15.74 -17.69 -13.04
CA ASN A 66 -16.16 -18.15 -14.35
C ASN A 66 -16.48 -19.66 -14.31
N LEU A 67 -17.70 -20.00 -13.89
CA LEU A 67 -18.15 -21.40 -13.76
C LEU A 67 -18.07 -22.20 -15.08
N ARG A 68 -18.03 -21.51 -16.23
CA ARG A 68 -17.83 -22.12 -17.55
C ARG A 68 -16.44 -22.74 -17.71
N ASP A 69 -15.47 -22.14 -17.05
CA ASP A 69 -14.06 -22.52 -17.08
C ASP A 69 -13.66 -23.26 -15.81
N SER A 70 -14.63 -23.82 -15.06
CA SER A 70 -14.39 -24.61 -13.84
C SER A 70 -13.83 -26.00 -14.19
N LYS A 71 -12.72 -26.38 -13.55
CA LYS A 71 -12.01 -27.65 -13.75
C LYS A 71 -11.39 -27.83 -15.13
N LEU A 72 -10.90 -26.75 -15.73
CA LEU A 72 -10.08 -26.86 -16.92
C LEU A 72 -8.81 -27.64 -16.59
N PRO A 73 -8.43 -28.61 -17.43
CA PRO A 73 -7.15 -29.28 -17.29
C PRO A 73 -6.02 -28.29 -17.64
N PRO A 74 -4.78 -28.56 -17.22
CA PRO A 74 -3.65 -27.70 -17.55
C PRO A 74 -3.47 -27.54 -19.06
N ALA A 75 -2.89 -26.42 -19.50
CA ALA A 75 -2.85 -26.00 -20.89
C ALA A 75 -2.21 -27.01 -21.86
N TRP A 76 -1.38 -27.92 -21.35
CA TRP A 76 -0.72 -28.99 -22.11
C TRP A 76 -1.58 -30.25 -22.31
N TYR A 77 -2.79 -30.28 -21.77
CA TYR A 77 -3.72 -31.39 -21.89
C TYR A 77 -4.90 -31.03 -22.81
N GLU A 78 -5.55 -32.05 -23.36
CA GLU A 78 -6.68 -31.86 -24.29
C GLU A 78 -7.83 -31.13 -23.58
N GLY A 79 -8.23 -29.96 -24.10
CA GLY A 79 -9.24 -29.09 -23.49
C GLY A 79 -8.73 -28.06 -22.48
N GLY A 80 -7.41 -27.90 -22.32
CA GLY A 80 -6.80 -26.82 -21.51
C GLY A 80 -6.65 -25.51 -22.29
N SER A 81 -6.64 -24.37 -21.58
CA SER A 81 -6.38 -23.05 -22.17
C SER A 81 -5.08 -22.45 -21.63
N TRP A 82 -4.34 -21.72 -22.48
CA TRP A 82 -3.18 -20.93 -22.06
C TRP A 82 -3.54 -19.72 -21.19
N ASP A 83 -4.83 -19.36 -21.15
CA ASP A 83 -5.35 -18.41 -20.17
C ASP A 83 -5.22 -18.95 -18.74
N TYR A 84 -5.17 -20.29 -18.59
CA TYR A 84 -5.02 -21.00 -17.31
C TYR A 84 -3.92 -22.07 -17.42
N PRO A 85 -2.63 -21.68 -17.33
CA PRO A 85 -1.51 -22.59 -17.60
C PRO A 85 -1.54 -23.89 -16.78
N LEU A 86 -1.95 -23.81 -15.52
CA LEU A 86 -2.06 -24.96 -14.60
C LEU A 86 -3.49 -25.51 -14.47
N GLY A 87 -4.46 -24.94 -15.21
CA GLY A 87 -5.88 -25.25 -15.08
C GLY A 87 -6.58 -24.40 -14.03
N THR A 88 -7.83 -24.76 -13.73
CA THR A 88 -8.71 -23.97 -12.85
C THR A 88 -9.33 -24.81 -11.73
N ASP A 89 -9.70 -24.14 -10.64
CA ASP A 89 -10.39 -24.75 -9.50
C ASP A 89 -11.90 -24.95 -9.75
N ARG A 90 -12.63 -25.39 -8.71
CA ARG A 90 -14.08 -25.66 -8.77
C ARG A 90 -14.94 -24.42 -9.01
N LEU A 91 -14.38 -23.23 -8.84
CA LEU A 91 -15.04 -21.95 -9.05
C LEU A 91 -14.60 -21.30 -10.38
N GLY A 92 -13.75 -21.97 -11.17
CA GLY A 92 -13.21 -21.42 -12.41
C GLY A 92 -12.11 -20.41 -12.19
N LYS A 93 -11.49 -20.38 -10.99
CA LYS A 93 -10.33 -19.54 -10.73
C LYS A 93 -9.07 -20.25 -11.16
N ASP A 94 -8.09 -19.48 -11.58
CA ASP A 94 -6.73 -19.91 -11.84
C ASP A 94 -6.08 -20.62 -10.64
N ILE A 95 -5.37 -21.70 -10.94
CA ILE A 95 -4.40 -22.31 -10.04
C ILE A 95 -3.05 -21.67 -10.38
N PHE A 96 -2.50 -20.85 -9.47
CA PHE A 96 -1.16 -20.24 -9.61
C PHE A 96 -0.05 -21.18 -9.12
#